data_AF-A0A562WT91-F1
#
_entry.id   AF-A0A562WT91-F1
#
_cell.length_a   1.000
_cell.length_b   1.000
_cell.length_c   1.000
_cell.angle_alpha   90.00
_cell.angle_beta   90.00
_cell.angle_gamma   90.00
#
_symmetry.space_group_name_H-M   'P 1'
#
loop_
_entity.id
_entity.type
_entity.pdbx_description
1 polymer ?
#
loop_
_entity_poly.entity_id
_entity_poly.type
_entity_poly.pdbx_seq_one_letter_code
_entity_poly.pdbx_strand_id
1 'polypeptide(L)'
;MKAPAQTVALAFLLCGAAAFGATREEVQGIAYHEQGLKVVEEKCLFCHNRHRIDAAIKSRQNMEKVLKKMEGKGVILTDKDRQVMGHFWEKSPFREPRK
;
A
#
# COMPACT_ATOMS: atom_id res chain seq x y z
N MET A 1 69.08 25.68 11.89
CA MET A 1 67.97 26.28 11.12
C MET A 1 67.88 25.56 9.77
N LYS A 2 66.86 24.70 9.57
CA LYS A 2 66.52 24.09 8.28
C LYS A 2 65.10 23.50 8.42
N ALA A 3 64.16 24.02 7.63
CA ALA A 3 62.79 23.52 7.57
C ALA A 3 62.72 22.17 6.83
N PRO A 4 61.61 21.45 6.99
CA PRO A 4 60.87 21.11 5.79
C PRO A 4 59.39 21.50 5.89
N ALA A 5 58.98 22.31 4.91
CA ALA A 5 57.60 22.49 4.51
C ALA A 5 57.21 21.31 3.63
N GLN A 6 56.16 20.58 4.02
CA GLN A 6 55.28 19.78 3.16
C GLN A 6 54.27 19.04 4.03
N THR A 7 53.10 19.64 4.25
CA THR A 7 51.91 18.91 4.70
C THR A 7 50.89 18.91 3.58
N VAL A 8 50.53 17.68 3.25
CA VAL A 8 49.74 17.16 2.14
C VAL A 8 48.35 17.80 2.08
N ALA A 9 47.88 17.85 0.84
CA ALA A 9 46.62 18.40 0.39
C ALA A 9 45.36 17.67 0.91
N LEU A 10 44.24 18.35 0.69
CA LEU A 10 42.93 17.78 0.35
C LEU A 10 42.17 17.05 1.48
N ALA A 11 41.40 17.82 2.25
CA ALA A 11 40.19 17.29 2.90
C ALA A 11 38.99 17.68 2.03
N PHE A 12 38.56 16.73 1.20
CA PHE A 12 37.34 16.80 0.39
C PHE A 12 36.13 16.99 1.30
N LEU A 13 35.45 18.12 1.11
CA LEU A 13 34.20 18.50 1.75
C LEU A 13 33.07 17.65 1.14
N LEU A 14 32.79 16.49 1.74
CA LEU A 14 31.67 15.63 1.36
C LEU A 14 30.36 16.15 1.97
N CYS A 15 29.62 16.89 1.14
CA CYS A 15 28.17 17.09 1.28
C CYS A 15 27.45 15.73 1.31
N GLY A 16 27.12 15.26 2.51
CA GLY A 16 26.15 14.18 2.71
C GLY A 16 24.78 14.77 3.04
N ALA A 17 24.01 15.15 2.02
CA ALA A 17 22.59 15.43 2.17
C ALA A 17 21.88 14.12 2.54
N ALA A 18 21.56 13.95 3.84
CA ALA A 18 20.64 12.92 4.26
C ALA A 18 19.25 13.27 3.72
N ALA A 19 18.94 12.77 2.52
CA ALA A 19 17.61 12.79 1.98
C ALA A 19 16.66 12.17 3.01
N PHE A 20 15.67 12.94 3.42
CA PHE A 20 14.55 12.50 4.24
C PHE A 20 13.92 11.28 3.57
N GLY A 21 14.26 10.09 4.07
CA GLY A 21 13.52 8.87 3.76
C GLY A 21 12.14 9.03 4.38
N ALA A 22 11.14 9.33 3.56
CA ALA A 22 9.75 9.22 3.93
C ALA A 22 9.49 7.75 4.31
N THR A 23 9.51 7.44 5.60
CA THR A 23 9.08 6.15 6.12
C THR A 23 7.58 6.07 5.85
N ARG A 24 7.21 5.37 4.78
CA ARG A 24 5.81 5.04 4.51
C ARG A 24 5.37 4.11 5.63
N GLU A 25 4.52 4.63 6.51
CA GLU A 25 3.97 3.92 7.65
C GLU A 25 3.30 2.63 7.17
N GLU A 26 3.82 1.48 7.63
CA GLU A 26 3.25 0.17 7.37
C GLU A 26 1.96 0.04 8.20
N VAL A 27 0.86 0.57 7.65
CA VAL A 27 -0.46 0.38 8.23
C VAL A 27 -0.87 -1.08 8.01
N GLN A 28 -0.60 -1.88 9.03
CA GLN A 28 -1.38 -3.04 9.45
C GLN A 28 -1.46 -4.21 8.44
N GLY A 29 -0.37 -4.96 8.28
CA GLY A 29 -0.33 -6.42 8.09
C GLY A 29 -1.09 -7.07 6.92
N ILE A 30 -1.71 -6.28 6.03
CA ILE A 30 -2.38 -6.76 4.81
C ILE A 30 -1.71 -6.02 3.66
N ALA A 31 -0.74 -6.67 3.02
CA ALA A 31 0.02 -6.08 1.92
C ALA A 31 -0.82 -6.10 0.63
N TYR A 32 -1.39 -4.96 0.24
CA TYR A 32 -2.13 -4.82 -1.00
C TYR A 32 -1.18 -4.65 -2.20
N HIS A 33 -1.49 -5.32 -3.30
CA HIS A 33 -0.86 -5.02 -4.58
C HIS A 33 -1.26 -3.62 -5.05
N GLU A 34 -0.36 -2.91 -5.75
CA GLU A 34 -0.51 -1.48 -6.06
C GLU A 34 -1.86 -1.13 -6.72
N GLN A 35 -2.31 -1.93 -7.70
CA GLN A 35 -3.59 -1.70 -8.37
C GLN A 35 -4.78 -1.92 -7.42
N GLY A 36 -4.67 -2.82 -6.44
CA GLY A 36 -5.70 -3.03 -5.42
C GLY A 36 -5.81 -1.84 -4.48
N LEU A 37 -4.66 -1.24 -4.09
CA LEU A 37 -4.65 0.01 -3.32
C LEU A 37 -5.35 1.13 -4.08
N LYS A 38 -5.04 1.28 -5.37
CA LYS A 38 -5.64 2.32 -6.20
C LYS A 38 -7.17 2.20 -6.26
N VAL A 39 -7.70 0.99 -6.47
CA VAL A 39 -9.16 0.77 -6.47
C VAL A 39 -9.77 1.12 -5.11
N VAL A 40 -9.12 0.71 -4.01
CA VAL A 40 -9.60 1.04 -2.66
C VAL A 40 -9.65 2.55 -2.45
N GLU A 41 -8.58 3.26 -2.79
CA GLU A 41 -8.46 4.71 -2.60
C GLU A 41 -9.48 5.49 -3.44
N GLU A 42 -9.62 5.14 -4.72
CA GLU A 42 -10.47 5.88 -5.66
C GLU A 42 -11.97 5.54 -5.54
N LYS A 43 -12.31 4.31 -5.13
CA LYS A 43 -13.69 3.81 -5.18
C LYS A 43 -14.30 3.57 -3.81
N CYS A 44 -13.51 3.07 -2.86
CA CYS A 44 -14.04 2.59 -1.59
C CYS A 44 -13.93 3.61 -0.46
N LEU A 45 -12.94 4.52 -0.53
CA LEU A 45 -12.71 5.51 0.53
C LEU A 45 -13.60 6.76 0.43
N PHE A 46 -14.36 6.92 -0.66
CA PHE A 46 -15.25 8.06 -0.86
C PHE A 46 -16.42 8.09 0.13
N CYS A 47 -17.02 6.93 0.44
CA CYS A 47 -18.20 6.85 1.31
C CYS A 47 -17.90 6.42 2.74
N HIS A 48 -16.74 5.80 2.99
CA HIS A 48 -16.34 5.34 4.32
C HIS A 48 -14.83 5.16 4.42
N ASN A 49 -14.31 5.11 5.64
CA ASN A 49 -12.88 4.92 5.86
C ASN A 49 -12.40 3.48 5.60
N ARG A 50 -11.07 3.32 5.65
CA ARG A 50 -10.34 2.07 5.43
C ARG A 50 -10.66 0.97 6.46
N HIS A 51 -10.99 1.35 7.69
CA HIS A 51 -11.26 0.42 8.79
C HIS A 51 -12.35 -0.60 8.43
N ARG A 52 -13.40 -0.18 7.69
CA ARG A 52 -14.47 -1.10 7.27
C ARG A 52 -14.00 -2.16 6.29
N ILE A 53 -13.06 -1.81 5.41
CA ILE A 53 -12.49 -2.71 4.41
C ILE A 53 -11.60 -3.72 5.12
N ASP A 54 -10.73 -3.24 6.01
CA ASP A 54 -9.85 -4.11 6.78
C ASP A 54 -10.64 -5.04 7.70
N ALA A 55 -11.74 -4.58 8.29
CA ALA A 55 -12.64 -5.42 9.08
C ALA A 55 -13.28 -6.54 8.24
N ALA A 56 -13.73 -6.25 7.02
CA ALA A 56 -14.28 -7.25 6.11
C ALA A 56 -13.21 -8.31 5.74
N ILE A 57 -11.96 -7.88 5.56
CA ILE A 57 -10.83 -8.77 5.27
C ILE A 57 -10.47 -9.63 6.46
N LYS A 58 -10.27 -9.03 7.63
CA LYS A 58 -9.96 -9.75 8.89
C LYS A 58 -11.05 -10.78 9.20
N SER A 59 -12.30 -10.48 8.85
CA SER A 59 -13.44 -11.38 9.04
C SER A 59 -13.67 -12.37 7.89
N ARG A 60 -12.79 -12.41 6.89
CA ARG A 60 -12.88 -13.32 5.72
C ARG A 60 -14.23 -13.28 5.01
N GLN A 61 -14.83 -12.10 4.91
CA GLN A 61 -16.14 -11.97 4.25
C GLN A 61 -16.05 -12.33 2.77
N ASN A 62 -17.14 -12.88 2.23
CA ASN A 62 -17.25 -13.13 0.79
C ASN A 62 -17.26 -11.79 0.04
N MET A 63 -16.18 -11.49 -0.67
CA MET A 63 -15.98 -10.19 -1.29
C MET A 63 -16.94 -9.93 -2.44
N GLU A 64 -17.34 -10.93 -3.21
CA GLU A 64 -18.34 -10.74 -4.26
C GLU A 64 -19.65 -10.21 -3.67
N LYS A 65 -20.09 -10.76 -2.54
CA LYS A 65 -21.27 -10.28 -1.81
C LYS A 65 -21.04 -8.87 -1.24
N VAL A 66 -19.85 -8.57 -0.73
CA VAL A 66 -19.51 -7.23 -0.20
C VAL A 66 -19.54 -6.19 -1.32
N LEU A 67 -18.87 -6.45 -2.45
CA LEU A 67 -18.82 -5.52 -3.59
C LEU A 67 -20.21 -5.29 -4.16
N LYS A 68 -21.01 -6.35 -4.37
CA LYS A 68 -22.41 -6.23 -4.81
C LYS A 68 -23.24 -5.36 -3.86
N LYS A 69 -23.03 -5.49 -2.54
CA LYS A 69 -23.68 -4.65 -1.54
C LYS A 69 -23.23 -3.19 -1.64
N MET A 70 -21.96 -2.93 -1.95
CA MET A 70 -21.48 -1.56 -2.13
C MET A 70 -22.00 -0.95 -3.43
N GLU A 71 -22.10 -1.73 -4.51
CA GLU A 71 -22.70 -1.28 -5.77
C GLU A 71 -24.16 -0.86 -5.57
N GLY A 72 -24.93 -1.62 -4.78
CA GLY A 72 -26.27 -1.23 -4.34
C GLY A 72 -26.32 0.04 -3.49
N LYS A 73 -25.19 0.56 -3.03
CA LYS A 73 -25.06 1.85 -2.32
C LYS A 73 -24.50 2.97 -3.19
N GLY A 74 -24.25 2.71 -4.47
CA GLY A 74 -23.90 3.72 -5.45
C GLY A 74 -22.43 3.76 -5.90
N VAL A 75 -21.55 2.86 -5.43
CA VAL A 75 -20.23 2.74 -6.06
C VAL A 75 -20.39 2.06 -7.43
N ILE A 76 -19.67 2.54 -8.43
CA ILE A 76 -19.63 1.90 -9.74
C ILE A 76 -18.28 1.21 -9.88
N LEU A 77 -18.30 -0.11 -10.00
CA LEU A 77 -17.12 -0.94 -10.22
C LEU A 77 -17.15 -1.51 -11.64
N THR A 78 -16.02 -1.45 -12.32
CA THR A 78 -15.82 -2.12 -13.61
C THR A 78 -15.48 -3.60 -13.42
N ASP A 79 -15.53 -4.38 -14.49
CA ASP A 79 -15.07 -5.77 -14.46
C ASP A 79 -13.59 -5.87 -14.07
N LYS A 80 -12.78 -4.88 -14.47
CA LYS A 80 -11.38 -4.79 -14.08
C LYS A 80 -11.22 -4.52 -12.59
N ASP A 81 -12.02 -3.61 -12.02
CA ASP A 81 -12.01 -3.35 -10.58
C ASP A 81 -12.37 -4.61 -9.80
N ARG A 82 -13.43 -5.31 -10.24
CA ARG A 82 -13.83 -6.61 -9.68
C ARG A 82 -12.75 -7.67 -9.83
N GLN A 83 -12.05 -7.74 -10.96
CA GLN A 83 -10.98 -8.69 -11.18
C GLN A 83 -9.76 -8.39 -10.31
N VAL A 84 -9.36 -7.13 -10.17
CA VAL A 84 -8.25 -6.72 -9.30
C VAL A 84 -8.59 -7.05 -7.85
N MET A 85 -9.81 -6.71 -7.41
CA MET A 85 -10.32 -7.04 -6.08
C MET A 85 -10.60 -8.54 -5.91
N GLY A 86 -10.88 -9.28 -6.97
CA GLY A 86 -11.08 -10.73 -6.94
C GLY A 86 -9.76 -11.47 -6.82
N HIS A 87 -8.82 -11.19 -7.73
CA HIS A 87 -7.51 -11.84 -7.80
C HIS A 87 -6.65 -11.57 -6.56
N PHE A 88 -6.65 -10.32 -6.07
CA PHE A 88 -5.91 -9.97 -4.86
C PHE A 88 -6.51 -10.64 -3.61
N TRP A 89 -7.84 -10.80 -3.54
CA TRP A 89 -8.49 -11.48 -2.42
C TRP A 89 -8.55 -13.01 -2.55
N GLU A 90 -8.51 -13.58 -3.76
CA GLU A 90 -8.40 -15.02 -3.99
C GLU A 90 -7.00 -15.55 -3.66
N LYS A 91 -5.97 -14.74 -3.93
CA LYS A 91 -4.58 -15.00 -3.50
C LYS A 91 -4.29 -14.55 -2.08
N SER A 92 -5.22 -13.83 -1.45
CA SER A 92 -5.13 -13.47 -0.05
C SER A 92 -5.33 -14.74 0.80
N PRO A 93 -4.54 -14.98 1.87
CA PRO A 93 -4.61 -16.17 2.73
C PRO A 93 -5.93 -16.29 3.52
N PHE A 94 -6.94 -15.52 3.15
CA PHE A 94 -8.14 -15.21 3.89
C PHE A 94 -9.42 -15.68 3.18
N ARG A 95 -9.32 -16.53 2.14
CA ARG A 95 -10.48 -17.23 1.56
C ARG A 95 -10.89 -18.41 2.45
N GLU A 96 -12.17 -18.54 2.76
CA GLU A 96 -12.72 -19.80 3.26
C GLU A 96 -12.83 -20.80 2.10
N PRO A 97 -12.47 -22.10 2.27
CA PRO A 97 -12.56 -23.07 1.19
C PRO A 97 -14.00 -23.14 0.66
N ARG A 98 -14.18 -23.02 -0.66
CA ARG A 98 -15.49 -23.30 -1.28
C ARG A 98 -15.77 -24.78 -1.06
N LYS A 99 -16.75 -25.08 -0.19
CA LYS A 99 -17.33 -26.43 -0.06
C LYS A 99 -18.15 -26.76 -1.29
#